data_AF-A0A9E4UXD1-F1
#
_entry.id   AF-A0A9E4UXD1-F1
#
_cell.length_a   1.000
_cell.length_b   1.000
_cell.length_c   1.000
_cell.angle_alpha   90.00
_cell.angle_beta   90.00
_cell.angle_gamma   90.00
#
_symmetry.space_group_name_H-M   'P 1'
#
loop_
_entity.id
_entity.type
_entity.pdbx_description
1 polymer ?
#
loop_
_entity_poly.entity_id
_entity_poly.type
_entity_poly.pdbx_seq_one_letter_code
_entity_poly.pdbx_strand_id
1 'polypeptide(L)' 'MHLEIGTFPVRDVVFARQTRWDNGVLEINKDEMLQAVRDDPRVLT' A
#
# COMPACT_ATOMS: atom_id res chain seq x y z
N MET A 1 -2.08 -1.13 -20.16
CA MET A 1 -1.71 -1.43 -18.76
C MET A 1 -1.26 -2.88 -18.72
N HIS A 2 -0.01 -3.13 -18.38
CA HIS A 2 0.54 -4.48 -18.21
C HIS A 2 0.66 -4.73 -16.71
N LEU A 3 -0.09 -5.70 -16.19
CA LEU A 3 -0.08 -6.04 -14.78
C LEU A 3 0.86 -7.24 -14.61
N GLU A 4 2.09 -6.97 -14.19
CA GLU A 4 3.02 -8.04 -13.82
C GLU A 4 2.77 -8.41 -12.36
N ILE A 5 2.29 -9.63 -12.13
CA ILE A 5 2.20 -10.18 -10.78
C ILE A 5 3.59 -10.71 -10.42
N GLY A 6 4.32 -9.92 -9.62
CA GLY A 6 5.63 -10.27 -9.11
C GLY A 6 5.72 -10.09 -7.60
N THR A 7 6.63 -10.82 -6.97
CA THR A 7 6.99 -10.60 -5.57
C THR A 7 8.04 -9.49 -5.51
N PHE A 8 7.72 -8.37 -4.86
CA PHE A 8 8.70 -7.32 -4.58
C PHE A 8 9.12 -7.40 -3.10
N PRO A 9 10.43 -7.46 -2.81
CA PRO A 9 10.90 -7.52 -1.44
C PRO A 9 10.64 -6.18 -0.74
N VAL A 10 9.98 -6.22 0.42
CA VAL A 10 9.76 -5.05 1.28
C VAL A 10 10.65 -5.21 2.51
N ARG A 11 11.57 -4.26 2.69
CA ARG A 11 12.51 -4.17 3.81
C ARG A 11 12.02 -3.16 4.85
N ASP A 12 11.30 -2.13 4.42
CA ASP A 12 10.75 -1.09 5.28
C ASP A 12 9.40 -0.56 4.76
N VAL A 13 8.58 -0.01 5.66
CA VAL A 13 7.25 0.53 5.35
C VAL A 13 7.08 1.89 6.04
N VAL A 14 6.78 2.92 5.26
CA VAL A 14 6.63 4.29 5.76
C VAL A 14 5.38 4.97 5.20
N PHE A 15 4.84 5.95 5.94
CA PHE A 15 3.77 6.79 5.41
C PHE A 15 4.32 7.93 4.56
N ALA A 16 3.72 8.14 3.40
CA ALA A 16 4.12 9.17 2.45
C ALA A 16 2.89 9.80 1.77
N ARG A 17 3.14 10.71 0.81
CA ARG A 17 2.10 11.37 0.03
C ARG A 17 1.49 10.50 -1.07
N GLN A 18 2.16 9.44 -1.49
CA GLN A 18 1.70 8.55 -2.54
C GLN A 18 2.10 7.12 -2.22
N THR A 19 1.25 6.17 -2.58
CA THR A 19 1.56 4.75 -2.50
C THR A 19 2.53 4.37 -3.62
N ARG A 20 3.76 3.97 -3.28
CA ARG A 20 4.76 3.48 -4.24
C ARG A 20 5.79 2.57 -3.57
N TRP A 21 6.44 1.74 -4.37
CA TRP A 21 7.57 0.93 -3.93
C TRP A 21 8.85 1.44 -4.59
N ASP A 22 9.89 1.68 -3.80
CA ASP A 22 11.21 2.10 -4.27
C ASP A 22 12.30 1.42 -3.45
N ASN A 23 13.20 0.69 -4.13
CA ASN A 23 14.39 0.07 -3.55
C ASN A 23 14.17 -0.70 -2.22
N GLY A 24 13.03 -1.39 -2.10
CA GLY A 24 12.67 -2.15 -0.90
C GLY A 24 11.95 -1.36 0.20
N VAL A 25 11.67 -0.07 -0.01
CA VAL A 25 10.82 0.73 0.87
C VAL A 25 9.43 0.83 0.23
N LEU A 26 8.40 0.43 0.98
CA LEU A 26 7.02 0.64 0.60
C LEU A 26 6.52 1.93 1.25
N GLU A 27 6.30 2.93 0.42
CA GLU A 27 5.62 4.16 0.80
C GLU A 27 4.11 3.95 0.67
N ILE A 28 3.37 4.28 1.72
CA ILE A 28 1.91 4.14 1.78
C ILE A 28 1.28 5.52 1.96
N ASN A 29 0.33 5.86 1.09
CA ASN A 29 -0.54 7.00 1.37
C ASN A 29 -1.54 6.62 2.48
N LYS A 30 -1.45 7.33 3.59
CA LYS A 30 -2.28 7.06 4.77
C LYS A 30 -3.78 7.29 4.52
N ASP A 31 -4.14 8.33 3.78
CA ASP A 31 -5.53 8.67 3.52
C ASP A 31 -6.18 7.63 2.60
N GLU A 32 -5.47 7.20 1.54
CA GLU A 32 -5.93 6.12 0.66
C GLU A 32 -6.09 4.80 1.43
N MET A 33 -5.13 4.47 2.29
CA MET A 33 -5.18 3.27 3.12
C MET A 33 -6.37 3.30 4.10
N LEU A 34 -6.58 4.42 4.78
CA LEU A 34 -7.70 4.58 5.71
C LEU A 34 -9.04 4.51 4.98
N GLN A 35 -9.14 5.05 3.77
CA GLN A 35 -10.34 4.94 2.95
C GLN A 35 -10.60 3.48 2.59
N ALA A 36 -9.59 2.75 2.11
CA ALA A 36 -9.71 1.32 1.80
C ALA A 36 -10.13 0.47 3.01
N VAL A 37 -9.60 0.78 4.20
CA VAL A 37 -10.01 0.12 5.45
C VAL A 37 -11.47 0.39 5.79
N ARG A 38 -11.95 1.63 5.58
CA ARG A 38 -13.35 1.99 5.85
C ARG A 38 -14.32 1.33 4.87
N ASP A 39 -13.89 1.18 3.62
CA ASP A 39 -14.69 0.58 2.56
C ASP A 39 -14.72 -0.96 2.64
N ASP A 40 -13.80 -1.60 3.39
CA ASP A 40 -13.84 -3.05 3.60
C ASP A 40 -14.59 -3.43 4.90
N PRO A 41 -15.83 -3.95 4.80
CA PRO A 41 -16.61 -4.36 5.97
C PRO A 41 -15.97 -5.50 6.77
N ARG A 42 -15.02 -6.25 6.19
CA ARG A 42 -14.28 -7.32 6.87
C ARG A 42 -13.23 -6.80 7.85
N VAL A 43 -12.81 -5.54 7.72
CA VAL A 43 -11.79 -4.94 8.59
C VAL A 43 -12.44 -4.23 9.78
N LEU A 44 -13.69 -3.77 9.64
CA LEU A 44 -14.44 -3.06 10.68
C LEU A 44 -15.33 -3.96 11.56
N THR A 45 -15.37 -5.28 11.30
CA THR A 45 -16.10 -6.29 12.08
C THR A 45 -15.13 -7.06 12.98
#